data_AF-A0A3C2B975-F1
#
_entry.id   AF-A0A3C2B975-F1
#
_cell.length_a   1.000
_cell.length_b   1.000
_cell.length_c   1.000
_cell.angle_alpha   90.00
_cell.angle_beta   90.00
_cell.angle_gamma   90.00
#
_symmetry.space_group_name_H-M   'P 1'
#
loop_
_entity.id
_entity.type
_entity.pdbx_description
1 polymer ?
#
loop_
_entity_poly.entity_id
_entity_poly.type
_entity_poly.pdbx_seq_one_letter_code
_entity_poly.pdbx_strand_id
1 'polypeptide(L)'
;AGKTTTLRAAIDDLHEQGRYVFGVAPSAKAARVLETETGALSDTLAKLLHEWQRTDRAPLPFFRLPAGTTVIVDEAGMVGTASLAALVRLADQQGWRLALVGDPHQLQAVGRGGMFDELCSTGRVHELTRIHRFTQPWEAAASLQLRRGEAGAFDAYEAHGRIVAGTFDDLLGVIVDRWRTAVADRGTCAITGSSNAHVDAINAAIQSARVRGREIDGCRSAAIGGGEQACIGDVVVTRRNNRSLTTSSGESVRNREAWTVTGIESDGSLTVSSDRGPGTVTLPPEYAHEHVRLGYAATEHGNQGDTTTIGMELVSEATTRRGLYVGATRGREHNMLLVVTETPDIAEARDVLERVLANDHPNLPAVAQRRHLARQAGQGVHREPSRESARDVPATPSITPEPDEVAVLRRRLADAEQRRDVAAKAHEPHRLAVAAAEAQLQTAKEAMWSANHCRSAGASGSPLKRRRLRRDFDAACVDVSAVSAHLTTARATGTPTREFLVQAERDLAAVTQRLDRVIRAATPTVEFDTGVQVETPHANLDDVGATRTRSQGIDLGL
;
A
#
# COMPACT_ATOMS: atom_id res chain seq x y z
N ALA A 1 -1.98 19.89 12.26
CA ALA A 1 -2.72 20.42 13.42
C ALA A 1 -2.02 19.99 14.71
N GLY A 2 -2.18 20.73 15.81
CA GLY A 2 -1.60 20.42 17.13
C GLY A 2 -2.30 19.24 17.84
N LYS A 3 -2.48 18.11 17.14
CA LYS A 3 -3.20 16.91 17.62
C LYS A 3 -2.69 16.48 18.99
N THR A 4 -1.37 16.34 19.08
CA THR A 4 -0.65 15.94 20.28
C THR A 4 -0.90 16.84 21.48
N THR A 5 -0.83 18.17 21.30
CA THR A 5 -1.05 19.13 22.39
C THR A 5 -2.48 19.04 22.91
N THR A 6 -3.46 18.91 22.00
CA THR A 6 -4.87 18.71 22.38
C THR A 6 -5.08 17.37 23.08
N LEU A 7 -4.44 16.29 22.60
CA LEU A 7 -4.56 14.97 23.23
C LEU A 7 -3.96 14.97 24.63
N ARG A 8 -2.80 15.58 24.83
CA ARG A 8 -2.18 15.69 26.16
C ARG A 8 -3.11 16.38 27.15
N ALA A 9 -3.66 17.54 26.79
CA ALA A 9 -4.61 18.26 27.64
C ALA A 9 -5.87 17.44 27.95
N ALA A 10 -6.40 16.69 26.98
CA ALA A 10 -7.55 15.81 27.20
C ALA A 10 -7.22 14.62 28.11
N ILE A 11 -6.01 14.07 28.00
CA ILE A 11 -5.53 12.97 28.85
C ILE A 11 -5.33 13.44 30.27
N ASP A 12 -4.76 14.62 30.47
CA ASP A 12 -4.56 15.23 31.78
C ASP A 12 -5.91 15.41 32.51
N ASP A 13 -6.93 15.96 31.83
CA ASP A 13 -8.30 16.08 32.37
C ASP A 13 -8.93 14.72 32.70
N LEU A 14 -8.76 13.70 31.84
CA LEU A 14 -9.26 12.35 32.12
C LEU A 14 -8.57 11.74 33.35
N HIS A 15 -7.27 11.95 33.52
CA HIS A 15 -6.52 11.50 34.68
C HIS A 15 -6.96 12.22 35.97
N GLU A 16 -7.21 13.53 35.91
CA GLU A 16 -7.76 14.31 37.03
C GLU A 16 -9.14 13.78 37.47
N GLN A 17 -9.93 13.27 36.52
CA GLN A 17 -11.22 12.60 36.80
C GLN A 17 -11.07 11.13 37.24
N GLY A 18 -9.84 10.63 37.42
CA GLY A 18 -9.56 9.25 37.81
C GLY A 18 -9.89 8.21 36.73
N ARG A 19 -9.95 8.62 35.45
CA ARG A 19 -10.22 7.72 34.32
C ARG A 19 -8.92 7.19 33.75
N TYR A 20 -8.88 5.87 33.53
CA TYR A 20 -7.79 5.24 32.82
C TYR A 20 -7.79 5.62 31.35
N VAL A 21 -6.60 5.87 30.80
CA VAL A 21 -6.39 6.11 29.37
C VAL A 21 -5.37 5.13 28.83
N PHE A 22 -5.64 4.59 27.64
CA PHE A 22 -4.72 3.71 26.93
C PHE A 22 -4.67 4.08 25.45
N GLY A 23 -3.47 4.26 24.91
CA GLY A 23 -3.27 4.56 23.50
C GLY A 23 -3.11 3.32 22.65
N VAL A 24 -3.69 3.33 21.46
CA VAL A 24 -3.40 2.35 20.41
C VAL A 24 -3.11 3.01 19.09
N ALA A 25 -2.18 2.43 18.34
CA ALA A 25 -1.86 2.88 16.98
C ALA A 25 -1.69 1.69 16.00
N PRO A 26 -1.76 1.93 14.67
CA PRO A 26 -1.55 0.89 13.66
C PRO A 26 -0.13 0.32 13.64
N SER A 27 0.87 1.09 14.07
CA SER A 27 2.28 0.68 14.04
C SER A 27 2.96 0.88 15.39
N ALA A 28 4.01 0.10 15.66
CA ALA A 28 4.75 0.19 16.91
C ALA A 28 5.47 1.55 17.06
N LYS A 29 5.97 2.11 15.96
CA LYS A 29 6.55 3.46 15.92
C LYS A 29 5.50 4.52 16.28
N ALA A 30 4.32 4.48 15.67
CA ALA A 30 3.24 5.42 15.98
C ALA A 30 2.77 5.29 17.45
N ALA A 31 2.66 4.06 17.97
CA ALA A 31 2.31 3.85 19.38
C ALA A 31 3.36 4.43 20.33
N ARG A 32 4.66 4.29 20.00
CA ARG A 32 5.75 4.90 20.77
C ARG A 32 5.68 6.42 20.74
N VAL A 33 5.46 7.01 19.57
CA VAL A 33 5.29 8.47 19.42
C VAL A 33 4.10 8.94 20.26
N LEU A 34 2.94 8.26 20.16
CA LEU A 34 1.77 8.57 20.97
C LEU A 34 2.09 8.54 22.47
N GLU A 35 2.75 7.49 22.96
CA GLU A 35 3.15 7.37 24.37
C GLU A 35 4.13 8.46 24.79
N THR A 36 5.20 8.69 24.02
CA THR A 36 6.21 9.71 24.32
C THR A 36 5.60 11.11 24.33
N GLU A 37 4.71 11.40 23.40
CA GLU A 37 4.15 12.72 23.27
C GLU A 37 2.95 12.99 24.19
N THR A 38 2.24 11.96 24.65
CA THR A 38 1.03 12.16 25.49
C THR A 38 1.19 11.67 26.92
N GLY A 39 2.19 10.83 27.20
CA GLY A 39 2.37 10.17 28.49
C GLY A 39 1.43 9.00 28.76
N ALA A 40 0.45 8.74 27.87
CA ALA A 40 -0.45 7.61 28.00
C ALA A 40 0.23 6.31 27.54
N LEU A 41 0.13 5.26 28.37
CA LEU A 41 0.60 3.92 28.02
C LEU A 41 -0.01 3.50 26.68
N SER A 42 0.82 3.05 25.74
CA SER A 42 0.37 2.72 24.39
C SER A 42 1.02 1.47 23.82
N ASP A 43 0.30 0.75 22.95
CA ASP A 43 0.85 -0.32 22.11
C ASP A 43 0.09 -0.34 20.76
N THR A 44 0.45 -1.26 19.89
CA THR A 44 -0.26 -1.49 18.64
C THR A 44 -1.67 -2.03 18.87
N LEU A 45 -2.62 -1.57 18.05
CA LEU A 45 -3.98 -2.11 18.02
C LEU A 45 -3.97 -3.63 17.78
N ALA A 46 -3.10 -4.09 16.88
CA ALA A 46 -2.96 -5.51 16.57
C ALA A 46 -2.58 -6.32 17.82
N LYS A 47 -1.69 -5.81 18.68
CA LYS A 47 -1.30 -6.49 19.91
C LYS A 47 -2.42 -6.52 20.94
N LEU A 48 -3.14 -5.41 21.14
CA LEU A 48 -4.30 -5.38 22.02
C LEU A 48 -5.35 -6.42 21.59
N LEU A 49 -5.73 -6.43 20.31
CA LEU A 49 -6.69 -7.38 19.78
C LEU A 49 -6.18 -8.82 19.91
N HIS A 50 -4.90 -9.07 19.61
CA HIS A 50 -4.31 -10.39 19.75
C HIS A 50 -4.40 -10.90 21.20
N GLU A 51 -4.04 -10.09 22.19
CA GLU A 51 -4.08 -10.50 23.60
C GLU A 51 -5.48 -10.86 24.10
N TRP A 52 -6.52 -10.19 23.57
CA TRP A 52 -7.92 -10.47 23.89
C TRP A 52 -8.56 -11.59 23.06
N GLN A 53 -7.95 -11.98 21.94
CA GLN A 53 -8.40 -13.11 21.11
C GLN A 53 -7.79 -14.44 21.52
N ARG A 54 -6.72 -14.42 22.34
CA ARG A 54 -6.09 -15.65 22.84
C ARG A 54 -7.05 -16.44 23.72
N THR A 55 -7.06 -17.75 23.50
CA THR A 55 -7.86 -18.71 24.28
C THR A 55 -7.01 -19.53 25.25
N ASP A 56 -5.69 -19.51 25.10
CA ASP A 56 -4.74 -20.30 25.89
C ASP A 56 -4.40 -19.67 27.24
N ARG A 57 -4.56 -18.35 27.37
CA ARG A 57 -4.38 -17.60 28.63
C ARG A 57 -5.16 -16.29 28.63
N ALA A 58 -5.37 -15.74 29.83
CA ALA A 58 -5.86 -14.38 29.99
C ALA A 58 -4.89 -13.35 29.37
N PRO A 59 -5.39 -12.16 28.97
CA PRO A 59 -4.54 -11.06 28.51
C PRO A 59 -3.49 -10.70 29.56
N LEU A 60 -2.30 -10.27 29.13
CA LEU A 60 -1.28 -9.79 30.07
C LEU A 60 -1.83 -8.60 30.90
N PRO A 61 -1.36 -8.39 32.14
CA PRO A 61 -1.82 -7.29 33.00
C PRO A 61 -1.83 -5.92 32.30
N PHE A 62 -0.82 -5.66 31.48
CA PHE A 62 -0.71 -4.44 30.67
C PHE A 62 -1.89 -4.18 29.72
N PHE A 63 -2.57 -5.23 29.24
CA PHE A 63 -3.73 -5.14 28.34
C PHE A 63 -5.08 -5.38 29.05
N ARG A 64 -5.07 -5.65 30.36
CA ARG A 64 -6.27 -5.84 31.18
C ARG A 64 -6.78 -4.48 31.67
N LEU A 65 -7.33 -3.69 30.75
CA LEU A 65 -7.82 -2.35 31.02
C LEU A 65 -9.15 -2.40 31.80
N PRO A 66 -9.33 -1.59 32.86
CA PRO A 66 -10.56 -1.57 33.64
C PRO A 66 -11.75 -1.02 32.84
N ALA A 67 -12.98 -1.35 33.27
CA ALA A 67 -14.19 -0.76 32.70
C ALA A 67 -14.18 0.77 32.86
N GLY A 68 -14.70 1.49 31.87
CA GLY A 68 -14.67 2.95 31.82
C GLY A 68 -13.36 3.56 31.30
N THR A 69 -12.36 2.74 30.94
CA THR A 69 -11.14 3.18 30.25
C THR A 69 -11.47 3.90 28.94
N THR A 70 -10.75 4.99 28.65
CA THR A 70 -10.76 5.63 27.35
C THR A 70 -9.61 5.11 26.51
N VAL A 71 -9.92 4.41 25.42
CA VAL A 71 -8.95 3.92 24.45
C VAL A 71 -8.84 4.93 23.31
N ILE A 72 -7.67 5.57 23.19
CA ILE A 72 -7.36 6.53 22.13
C ILE A 72 -6.76 5.77 20.96
N VAL A 73 -7.36 5.89 19.78
CA VAL A 73 -6.84 5.29 18.54
C VAL A 73 -6.21 6.40 17.71
N ASP A 74 -4.88 6.50 17.71
CA ASP A 74 -4.17 7.45 16.85
C ASP A 74 -3.93 6.88 15.45
N GLU A 75 -3.81 7.75 14.46
CA GLU A 75 -3.74 7.41 13.04
C GLU A 75 -4.88 6.46 12.60
N ALA A 76 -6.10 6.72 13.10
CA ALA A 76 -7.29 5.90 12.87
C ALA A 76 -7.64 5.70 11.38
N GLY A 77 -7.23 6.63 10.50
CA GLY A 77 -7.37 6.50 9.03
C GLY A 77 -6.65 5.28 8.45
N MET A 78 -5.57 4.82 9.10
CA MET A 78 -4.82 3.63 8.70
C MET A 78 -5.37 2.32 9.28
N VAL A 79 -6.39 2.37 10.14
CA VAL A 79 -6.96 1.17 10.74
C VAL A 79 -7.89 0.49 9.74
N GLY A 80 -7.60 -0.77 9.43
CA GLY A 80 -8.44 -1.59 8.55
C GLY A 80 -9.83 -1.83 9.14
N THR A 81 -10.83 -1.96 8.27
CA THR A 81 -12.24 -2.11 8.64
C THR A 81 -12.48 -3.26 9.62
N ALA A 82 -11.84 -4.42 9.40
CA ALA A 82 -11.99 -5.59 10.26
C ALA A 82 -11.41 -5.36 11.67
N SER A 83 -10.24 -4.71 11.76
CA SER A 83 -9.61 -4.39 13.05
C SER A 83 -10.42 -3.36 13.83
N LEU A 84 -10.97 -2.34 13.15
CA LEU A 84 -11.86 -1.37 13.80
C LEU A 84 -13.12 -2.03 14.33
N ALA A 85 -13.75 -2.91 13.54
CA ALA A 85 -14.94 -3.66 13.98
C ALA A 85 -14.64 -4.58 15.19
N ALA A 86 -13.48 -5.23 15.20
CA ALA A 86 -13.03 -6.03 16.34
C ALA A 86 -12.81 -5.17 17.59
N LEU A 87 -12.21 -3.99 17.44
CA LEU A 87 -12.00 -3.04 18.54
C LEU A 87 -13.32 -2.52 19.11
N VAL A 88 -14.29 -2.15 18.27
CA VAL A 88 -15.60 -1.68 18.72
C VAL A 88 -16.32 -2.77 19.53
N ARG A 89 -16.33 -4.02 19.06
CA ARG A 89 -16.91 -5.14 19.82
C ARG A 89 -16.20 -5.37 21.15
N LEU A 90 -14.87 -5.30 21.16
CA LEU A 90 -14.09 -5.47 22.38
C LEU A 90 -14.39 -4.34 23.38
N ALA A 91 -14.45 -3.09 22.91
CA ALA A 91 -14.77 -1.94 23.74
C ALA A 91 -16.17 -2.04 24.35
N ASP A 92 -17.16 -2.49 23.58
CA ASP A 92 -18.52 -2.74 24.05
C ASP A 92 -18.55 -3.82 25.16
N GLN A 93 -17.87 -4.94 24.93
CA GLN A 93 -17.77 -6.05 25.90
C GLN A 93 -17.08 -5.65 27.21
N GLN A 94 -16.07 -4.78 27.13
CA GLN A 94 -15.27 -4.37 28.30
C GLN A 94 -15.76 -3.04 28.93
N GLY A 95 -16.78 -2.40 28.35
CA GLY A 95 -17.28 -1.11 28.80
C GLY A 95 -16.27 0.04 28.63
N TRP A 96 -15.49 0.01 27.54
CA TRP A 96 -14.52 1.06 27.21
C TRP A 96 -15.13 2.15 26.34
N ARG A 97 -14.55 3.34 26.40
CA ARG A 97 -14.84 4.47 25.51
C ARG A 97 -13.78 4.54 24.41
N LEU A 98 -14.18 4.78 23.16
CA LEU A 98 -13.24 4.93 22.05
C LEU A 98 -13.14 6.39 21.63
N ALA A 99 -11.91 6.90 21.50
CA ALA A 99 -11.61 8.19 20.88
C ALA A 99 -10.77 7.94 19.62
N LEU A 100 -11.36 8.11 18.44
CA LEU A 100 -10.67 7.92 17.16
C LEU A 100 -10.04 9.24 16.71
N VAL A 101 -8.73 9.23 16.49
CA VAL A 101 -7.94 10.41 16.13
C VAL A 101 -7.17 10.12 14.85
N GLY A 102 -7.23 11.03 13.89
CA GLY A 102 -6.58 10.84 12.60
C GLY A 102 -6.98 11.92 11.61
N ASP A 103 -6.40 11.87 10.41
CA ASP A 103 -6.79 12.73 9.29
C ASP A 103 -7.45 11.84 8.21
N PRO A 104 -8.77 11.98 7.96
CA PRO A 104 -9.46 11.12 7.00
C PRO A 104 -9.02 11.35 5.55
N HIS A 105 -8.23 12.40 5.28
CA HIS A 105 -7.67 12.72 3.97
C HIS A 105 -6.20 12.28 3.80
N GLN A 106 -5.58 11.71 4.83
CA GLN A 106 -4.25 11.07 4.69
C GLN A 106 -4.38 9.65 4.14
N LEU A 107 -3.25 8.95 4.06
CA LEU A 107 -3.17 7.56 3.64
C LEU A 107 -4.12 6.69 4.45
N GLN A 108 -4.79 5.77 3.76
CA GLN A 108 -5.69 4.81 4.36
C GLN A 108 -4.96 3.52 4.76
N ALA A 109 -5.69 2.64 5.44
CA ALA A 109 -5.21 1.31 5.77
C ALA A 109 -4.66 0.58 4.52
N VAL A 110 -3.56 -0.15 4.69
CA VAL A 110 -3.12 -1.14 3.70
C VAL A 110 -4.17 -2.25 3.67
N GLY A 111 -4.93 -2.35 2.57
CA GLY A 111 -6.07 -3.27 2.42
C GLY A 111 -7.43 -2.56 2.57
N ARG A 112 -8.45 -3.27 3.08
CA ARG A 112 -9.82 -2.74 3.17
C ARG A 112 -9.95 -1.67 4.27
N GLY A 113 -9.76 -0.41 3.89
CA GLY A 113 -9.87 0.77 4.77
C GLY A 113 -11.19 1.55 4.60
N GLY A 114 -11.14 2.83 5.01
CA GLY A 114 -12.18 3.83 4.74
C GLY A 114 -13.25 4.03 5.83
N MET A 115 -13.33 3.15 6.83
CA MET A 115 -14.33 3.30 7.88
C MET A 115 -14.14 4.55 8.73
N PHE A 116 -12.90 4.99 8.98
CA PHE A 116 -12.65 6.23 9.70
C PHE A 116 -13.20 7.45 8.93
N ASP A 117 -12.96 7.52 7.62
CA ASP A 117 -13.49 8.57 6.74
C ASP A 117 -15.03 8.58 6.73
N GLU A 118 -15.63 7.39 6.67
CA GLU A 118 -17.09 7.21 6.77
C GLU A 118 -17.65 7.67 8.12
N LEU A 119 -17.00 7.31 9.24
CA LEU A 119 -17.38 7.78 10.57
C LEU A 119 -17.22 9.29 10.70
N CYS A 120 -16.19 9.87 10.09
CA CYS A 120 -16.02 11.32 10.08
C CYS A 120 -17.11 12.02 9.27
N SER A 121 -17.55 11.41 8.17
CA SER A 121 -18.56 11.95 7.26
C SER A 121 -19.99 11.87 7.79
N THR A 122 -20.25 10.98 8.77
CA THR A 122 -21.61 10.73 9.29
C THR A 122 -21.78 10.98 10.77
N GLY A 123 -20.68 10.96 11.53
CA GLY A 123 -20.68 11.13 12.98
C GLY A 123 -20.53 12.58 13.41
N ARG A 124 -20.49 12.77 14.74
CA ARG A 124 -20.05 14.03 15.34
C ARG A 124 -18.52 14.05 15.37
N VAL A 125 -17.93 15.03 14.71
CA VAL A 125 -16.47 15.20 14.65
C VAL A 125 -16.05 16.55 15.20
N HIS A 126 -14.88 16.56 15.83
CA HIS A 126 -14.16 17.79 16.15
C HIS A 126 -13.00 17.93 15.17
N GLU A 127 -13.08 18.91 14.27
CA GLU A 127 -12.02 19.16 13.28
C GLU A 127 -11.09 20.28 13.76
N LEU A 128 -9.79 19.98 13.80
CA LEU A 128 -8.75 20.99 14.03
C LEU A 128 -8.37 21.64 12.69
N THR A 129 -8.80 22.88 12.47
CA THR A 129 -8.67 23.57 11.18
C THR A 129 -7.33 24.29 10.97
N ARG A 130 -6.58 24.57 12.05
CA ARG A 130 -5.32 25.32 11.97
C ARG A 130 -4.09 24.41 11.93
N ILE A 131 -3.22 24.66 10.94
CA ILE A 131 -1.93 23.98 10.82
C ILE A 131 -0.85 24.85 11.48
N HIS A 132 -0.14 24.27 12.45
CA HIS A 132 0.93 24.96 13.19
C HIS A 132 2.34 24.51 12.79
N ARG A 133 2.45 23.50 11.93
CA ARG A 133 3.74 22.85 11.64
C ARG A 133 4.58 23.58 10.61
N PHE A 134 4.00 24.41 9.73
CA PHE A 134 4.72 25.06 8.64
C PHE A 134 5.28 26.40 9.10
N THR A 135 6.51 26.70 8.69
CA THR A 135 7.10 28.04 8.87
C THR A 135 6.49 29.04 7.90
N GLN A 136 6.07 28.58 6.72
CA GLN A 136 5.51 29.43 5.67
C GLN A 136 3.97 29.38 5.69
N PRO A 137 3.28 30.50 5.93
CA PRO A 137 1.80 30.54 5.97
C PRO A 137 1.14 30.15 4.63
N TRP A 138 1.77 30.50 3.50
CA TRP A 138 1.25 30.16 2.17
C TRP A 138 1.25 28.65 1.95
N GLU A 139 2.28 27.94 2.42
CA GLU A 139 2.44 26.50 2.25
C GLU A 139 1.41 25.76 3.11
N ALA A 140 1.13 26.28 4.31
CA ALA A 140 0.02 25.79 5.13
C ALA A 140 -1.32 25.90 4.39
N ALA A 141 -1.62 27.04 3.78
CA ALA A 141 -2.86 27.25 3.02
C ALA A 141 -2.93 26.35 1.78
N ALA A 142 -1.86 26.27 0.98
CA ALA A 142 -1.78 25.43 -0.21
C ALA A 142 -1.92 23.93 0.15
N SER A 143 -1.33 23.48 1.26
CA SER A 143 -1.48 22.09 1.70
C SER A 143 -2.93 21.71 2.07
N LEU A 144 -3.73 22.67 2.56
CA LEU A 144 -5.15 22.45 2.83
C LEU A 144 -5.97 22.35 1.54
N GLN A 145 -5.56 23.04 0.48
CA GLN A 145 -6.15 22.90 -0.86
C GLN A 145 -5.81 21.53 -1.45
N LEU A 146 -4.55 21.08 -1.35
CA LEU A 146 -4.15 19.71 -1.74
C LEU A 146 -4.97 18.66 -1.00
N ARG A 147 -5.16 18.82 0.32
CA ARG A 147 -6.00 17.94 1.15
C ARG A 147 -7.42 17.80 0.61
N ARG A 148 -7.99 18.87 0.05
CA ARG A 148 -9.35 18.92 -0.51
C ARG A 148 -9.41 18.47 -1.98
N GLY A 149 -8.27 18.31 -2.64
CA GLY A 149 -8.22 18.02 -4.07
C GLY A 149 -8.42 19.26 -4.95
N GLU A 150 -8.06 20.45 -4.45
CA GLU A 150 -8.20 21.72 -5.17
C GLU A 150 -6.91 22.05 -5.94
N ALA A 151 -7.00 22.11 -7.28
CA ALA A 151 -5.84 22.32 -8.17
C ALA A 151 -5.17 23.70 -7.99
N GLY A 152 -5.88 24.69 -7.44
CA GLY A 152 -5.33 26.01 -7.12
C GLY A 152 -4.15 25.98 -6.15
N ALA A 153 -3.93 24.85 -5.45
CA ALA A 153 -2.73 24.65 -4.65
C ALA A 153 -1.45 24.77 -5.49
N PHE A 154 -1.47 24.25 -6.73
CA PHE A 154 -0.29 24.20 -7.59
C PHE A 154 0.18 25.58 -8.01
N ASP A 155 -0.73 26.55 -8.18
CA ASP A 155 -0.36 27.94 -8.46
C ASP A 155 0.53 28.51 -7.35
N ALA A 156 0.26 28.17 -6.09
CA ALA A 156 1.07 28.61 -4.96
C ALA A 156 2.44 27.90 -4.90
N TYR A 157 2.50 26.59 -5.17
CA TYR A 157 3.76 25.86 -5.23
C TYR A 157 4.64 26.34 -6.42
N GLU A 158 4.03 26.60 -7.57
CA GLU A 158 4.70 27.12 -8.77
C GLU A 158 5.25 28.54 -8.52
N ALA A 159 4.43 29.45 -7.97
CA ALA A 159 4.85 30.83 -7.68
C ALA A 159 6.03 30.92 -6.68
N HIS A 160 6.21 29.90 -5.84
CA HIS A 160 7.32 29.82 -4.89
C HIS A 160 8.47 28.91 -5.36
N GLY A 161 8.47 28.48 -6.63
CA GLY A 161 9.51 27.64 -7.21
C GLY A 161 9.65 26.28 -6.54
N ARG A 162 8.54 25.70 -6.07
CA ARG A 162 8.51 24.41 -5.36
C ARG A 162 8.11 23.23 -6.23
N ILE A 163 7.90 23.45 -7.52
CA ILE A 163 7.67 22.40 -8.52
C ILE A 163 8.93 22.31 -9.38
N VAL A 164 9.47 21.11 -9.51
CA VAL A 164 10.61 20.82 -10.39
C VAL A 164 10.19 19.71 -11.34
N ALA A 165 10.21 20.01 -12.63
CA ALA A 165 9.96 19.06 -13.71
C ALA A 165 11.29 18.47 -14.20
N GLY A 166 11.28 17.21 -14.60
CA GLY A 166 12.43 16.57 -15.22
C GLY A 166 12.27 15.06 -15.32
N THR A 167 13.18 14.44 -16.08
CA THR A 167 13.25 12.98 -16.13
C THR A 167 13.60 12.43 -14.75
N PHE A 168 13.30 11.15 -14.51
CA PHE A 168 13.64 10.54 -13.22
C PHE A 168 15.14 10.65 -12.90
N ASP A 169 16.01 10.48 -13.90
CA ASP A 169 17.46 10.60 -13.73
C ASP A 169 17.91 12.02 -13.38
N ASP A 170 17.31 13.05 -14.01
CA ASP A 170 17.59 14.45 -13.68
C ASP A 170 17.17 14.75 -12.23
N LEU A 171 15.98 14.28 -11.84
CA LEU A 171 15.44 14.48 -10.51
C LEU A 171 16.24 13.73 -9.44
N LEU A 172 16.85 12.57 -9.75
CA LEU A 172 17.79 11.91 -8.85
C LEU A 172 18.99 12.81 -8.50
N GLY A 173 19.53 13.53 -9.50
CA GLY A 173 20.57 14.54 -9.28
C GLY A 173 20.10 15.64 -8.32
N VAL A 174 18.91 16.20 -8.57
CA VAL A 174 18.29 17.23 -7.72
C VAL A 174 18.11 16.73 -6.28
N ILE A 175 17.61 15.49 -6.10
CA ILE A 175 17.41 14.88 -4.78
C ILE A 175 18.73 14.77 -4.03
N VAL A 176 19.78 14.24 -4.68
CA VAL A 176 21.10 14.06 -4.07
C VAL A 176 21.68 15.41 -3.63
N ASP A 177 21.63 16.43 -4.49
CA ASP A 177 22.17 17.75 -4.18
C ASP A 177 21.41 18.42 -3.04
N ARG A 178 20.08 18.37 -3.06
CA ARG A 178 19.23 18.93 -2.00
C ARG A 178 19.40 18.21 -0.67
N TRP A 179 19.51 16.88 -0.71
CA TRP A 179 19.80 16.08 0.49
C TRP A 179 21.14 16.48 1.10
N ARG A 180 22.20 16.62 0.28
CA ARG A 180 23.52 17.07 0.74
C ARG A 180 23.50 18.44 1.38
N THR A 181 22.86 19.42 0.72
CA THR A 181 22.73 20.77 1.28
C THR A 181 22.04 20.73 2.64
N ALA A 182 20.93 19.99 2.74
CA ALA A 182 20.19 19.89 4.00
C ALA A 182 21.03 19.27 5.13
N VAL A 183 21.78 18.21 4.84
CA VAL A 183 22.67 17.57 5.82
C VAL A 183 23.81 18.51 6.24
N ALA A 184 24.40 19.25 5.29
CA ALA A 184 25.43 20.24 5.58
C ALA A 184 24.92 21.36 6.50
N ASP A 185 23.67 21.78 6.31
CA ASP A 185 22.98 22.77 7.15
C ASP A 185 22.45 22.19 8.47
N ARG A 186 22.76 20.91 8.78
CA ARG A 186 22.26 20.16 9.95
C ARG A 186 20.72 20.05 9.99
N GLY A 187 20.07 20.20 8.84
CA GLY A 187 18.65 19.92 8.65
C GLY A 187 18.37 18.43 8.48
N THR A 188 17.09 18.06 8.50
CA THR A 188 16.63 16.71 8.17
C THR A 188 15.77 16.72 6.92
N CYS A 189 15.82 15.62 6.17
CA CYS A 189 15.05 15.44 4.94
C CYS A 189 14.11 14.25 5.05
N ALA A 190 12.88 14.43 4.58
CA ALA A 190 11.98 13.33 4.26
C ALA A 190 11.84 13.24 2.74
N ILE A 191 12.49 12.24 2.14
CA ILE A 191 12.37 11.95 0.72
C ILE A 191 11.36 10.82 0.54
N THR A 192 10.34 11.10 -0.25
CA THR A 192 9.16 10.25 -0.37
C THR A 192 8.88 9.94 -1.83
N GLY A 193 8.45 8.72 -2.11
CA GLY A 193 8.01 8.32 -3.45
C GLY A 193 6.93 7.24 -3.40
N SER A 194 6.26 7.02 -4.53
CA SER A 194 5.09 6.13 -4.58
C SER A 194 5.43 4.66 -4.87
N SER A 195 6.63 4.34 -5.39
CA SER A 195 7.05 2.98 -5.72
C SER A 195 8.31 2.55 -4.96
N ASN A 196 8.40 1.25 -4.61
CA ASN A 196 9.62 0.72 -4.00
C ASN A 196 10.82 0.84 -4.96
N ALA A 197 10.62 0.67 -6.27
CA ALA A 197 11.68 0.80 -7.26
C ALA A 197 12.29 2.21 -7.28
N HIS A 198 11.46 3.26 -7.22
CA HIS A 198 11.96 4.64 -7.13
C HIS A 198 12.67 4.91 -5.82
N VAL A 199 12.13 4.41 -4.70
CA VAL A 199 12.75 4.55 -3.38
C VAL A 199 14.12 3.88 -3.34
N ASP A 200 14.22 2.66 -3.88
CA ASP A 200 15.46 1.89 -3.94
C ASP A 200 16.50 2.61 -4.82
N ALA A 201 16.08 3.15 -5.97
CA ALA A 201 16.95 3.94 -6.84
C ALA A 201 17.43 5.25 -6.19
N ILE A 202 16.55 5.98 -5.48
CA ILE A 202 16.92 7.18 -4.72
C ILE A 202 17.94 6.83 -3.62
N ASN A 203 17.67 5.76 -2.86
CA ASN A 203 18.55 5.30 -1.79
C ASN A 203 19.95 4.96 -2.35
N ALA A 204 20.00 4.21 -3.46
CA ALA A 204 21.25 3.84 -4.12
C ALA A 204 21.99 5.07 -4.66
N ALA A 205 21.28 6.05 -5.24
CA ALA A 205 21.87 7.28 -5.76
C ALA A 205 22.52 8.12 -4.63
N ILE A 206 21.83 8.27 -3.51
CA ILE A 206 22.35 8.99 -2.33
C ILE A 206 23.57 8.26 -1.77
N GLN A 207 23.47 6.95 -1.50
CA GLN A 207 24.61 6.18 -0.99
C GLN A 207 25.83 6.27 -1.93
N SER A 208 25.62 6.08 -3.24
CA SER A 208 26.68 6.17 -4.25
C SER A 208 27.33 7.55 -4.29
N ALA A 209 26.54 8.60 -4.09
CA ALA A 209 27.06 9.96 -3.98
C ALA A 209 27.93 10.10 -2.72
N ARG A 210 27.46 9.62 -1.55
CA ARG A 210 28.22 9.68 -0.28
C ARG A 210 29.53 8.91 -0.34
N VAL A 211 29.55 7.72 -0.94
CA VAL A 211 30.79 6.94 -1.15
C VAL A 211 31.77 7.70 -2.04
N ARG A 212 31.31 8.22 -3.20
CA ARG A 212 32.16 9.04 -4.10
C ARG A 212 32.69 10.30 -3.41
N GLY A 213 31.86 10.92 -2.57
CA GLY A 213 32.21 12.09 -1.76
C GLY A 213 33.12 11.78 -0.57
N ARG A 214 33.42 10.49 -0.31
CA ARG A 214 34.16 10.01 0.88
C ARG A 214 33.52 10.42 2.21
N GLU A 215 32.20 10.59 2.21
CA GLU A 215 31.40 10.90 3.40
C GLU A 215 31.13 9.65 4.24
N ILE A 216 31.18 8.46 3.62
CA ILE A 216 31.03 7.15 4.25
C ILE A 216 32.10 6.18 3.76
N ASP A 217 32.44 5.19 4.58
CA ASP A 217 33.46 4.19 4.25
C ASP A 217 32.87 3.10 3.34
N GLY A 218 33.21 3.15 2.05
CA GLY A 218 32.83 2.12 1.08
C GLY A 218 33.70 0.86 1.10
N CYS A 219 34.77 0.79 1.91
CA CYS A 219 35.69 -0.35 1.92
C CYS A 219 35.12 -1.56 2.66
N ARG A 220 34.25 -1.34 3.64
CA ARG A 220 33.59 -2.40 4.42
C ARG A 220 32.08 -2.23 4.29
N SER A 221 31.43 -3.26 3.77
CA SER A 221 29.98 -3.31 3.62
C SER A 221 29.42 -4.65 4.09
N ALA A 222 28.14 -4.66 4.44
CA ALA A 222 27.38 -5.87 4.75
C ALA A 222 26.11 -5.94 3.90
N ALA A 223 25.75 -7.16 3.51
CA ALA A 223 24.54 -7.41 2.74
C ALA A 223 23.29 -7.15 3.59
N ILE A 224 22.37 -6.38 3.04
CA ILE A 224 21.06 -6.10 3.62
C ILE A 224 19.95 -6.51 2.63
N GLY A 225 18.70 -6.35 3.04
CA GLY A 225 17.54 -6.72 2.24
C GLY A 225 17.50 -6.06 0.86
N GLY A 226 16.84 -6.74 -0.08
CA GLY A 226 16.67 -6.22 -1.45
C GLY A 226 17.91 -6.26 -2.33
N GLY A 227 18.98 -6.95 -1.91
CA GLY A 227 20.25 -6.99 -2.64
C GLY A 227 21.11 -5.73 -2.45
N GLU A 228 20.72 -4.87 -1.51
CA GLU A 228 21.47 -3.67 -1.14
C GLU A 228 22.68 -4.02 -0.26
N GLN A 229 23.61 -3.08 -0.16
CA GLN A 229 24.77 -3.15 0.74
C GLN A 229 24.69 -1.97 1.70
N ALA A 230 25.01 -2.17 2.98
CA ALA A 230 25.14 -1.13 3.97
C ALA A 230 26.61 -0.91 4.35
N CYS A 231 27.02 0.35 4.43
CA CYS A 231 28.35 0.83 4.80
C CYS A 231 28.30 1.53 6.16
N ILE A 232 29.44 1.66 6.83
CA ILE A 232 29.53 2.46 8.06
C ILE A 232 29.19 3.92 7.74
N GLY A 233 28.27 4.50 8.50
CA GLY A 233 27.73 5.84 8.32
C GLY A 233 26.44 5.89 7.50
N ASP A 234 25.97 4.78 6.92
CA ASP A 234 24.69 4.74 6.21
C ASP A 234 23.50 4.91 7.15
N VAL A 235 22.44 5.52 6.60
CA VAL A 235 21.11 5.51 7.22
C VAL A 235 20.36 4.27 6.73
N VAL A 236 19.91 3.43 7.66
CA VAL A 236 19.17 2.19 7.39
C VAL A 236 17.85 2.17 8.14
N VAL A 237 16.90 1.37 7.66
CA VAL A 237 15.59 1.19 8.26
C VAL A 237 15.27 -0.29 8.45
N THR A 238 14.72 -0.64 9.60
CA THR A 238 14.25 -2.00 9.90
C THR A 238 12.83 -2.21 9.38
N ARG A 239 12.53 -3.38 8.81
CA ARG A 239 11.27 -3.70 8.12
C ARG A 239 10.39 -4.70 8.86
N ARG A 240 10.85 -5.22 10.01
CA ARG A 240 10.13 -6.21 10.82
C ARG A 240 10.33 -5.97 12.31
N ASN A 241 9.25 -6.00 13.09
CA ASN A 241 9.37 -5.97 14.56
C ASN A 241 10.12 -7.22 15.05
N ASN A 242 11.10 -7.06 15.94
CA ASN A 242 11.75 -8.16 16.62
C ASN A 242 11.92 -7.84 18.12
N ARG A 243 11.20 -8.57 18.97
CA ARG A 243 11.17 -8.35 20.42
C ARG A 243 12.31 -9.04 21.18
N SER A 244 13.05 -9.94 20.55
CA SER A 244 14.24 -10.54 21.17
C SER A 244 15.50 -9.69 20.96
N LEU A 245 15.48 -8.77 19.99
CA LEU A 245 16.55 -7.81 19.79
C LEU A 245 16.27 -6.59 20.65
N THR A 246 17.08 -6.46 21.71
CA THR A 246 16.96 -5.39 22.70
C THR A 246 18.10 -4.40 22.50
N THR A 247 17.72 -3.14 22.42
CA THR A 247 18.65 -2.00 22.33
C THR A 247 19.30 -1.70 23.68
N SER A 248 20.33 -0.85 23.67
CA SER A 248 21.01 -0.38 24.89
C SER A 248 20.08 0.36 25.87
N SER A 249 18.94 0.87 25.41
CA SER A 249 17.90 1.49 26.25
C SER A 249 16.88 0.49 26.82
N GLY A 250 16.99 -0.81 26.48
CA GLY A 250 16.02 -1.83 26.87
C GLY A 250 14.79 -1.93 25.95
N GLU A 251 14.73 -1.13 24.87
CA GLU A 251 13.63 -1.19 23.91
C GLU A 251 13.86 -2.25 22.82
N SER A 252 12.78 -2.87 22.34
CA SER A 252 12.83 -3.83 21.23
C SER A 252 12.96 -3.16 19.86
N VAL A 253 13.59 -3.85 18.90
CA VAL A 253 13.62 -3.40 17.49
C VAL A 253 12.22 -3.38 16.86
N ARG A 254 11.85 -2.22 16.29
CA ARG A 254 10.55 -1.98 15.63
C ARG A 254 10.70 -1.87 14.12
N ASN A 255 9.62 -2.13 13.40
CA ASN A 255 9.49 -1.85 11.98
C ASN A 255 9.37 -0.33 11.74
N ARG A 256 10.02 0.16 10.68
CA ARG A 256 10.19 1.56 10.28
C ARG A 256 11.03 2.41 11.24
N GLU A 257 11.84 1.76 12.07
CA GLU A 257 12.82 2.47 12.91
C GLU A 257 14.03 2.82 12.06
N ALA A 258 14.49 4.07 12.14
CA ALA A 258 15.64 4.57 11.39
C ALA A 258 16.90 4.55 12.27
N TRP A 259 18.01 4.15 11.65
CA TRP A 259 19.28 3.95 12.34
C TRP A 259 20.44 4.44 11.49
N THR A 260 21.54 4.78 12.15
CA THR A 260 22.85 4.99 11.53
C THR A 260 23.73 3.77 11.78
N VAL A 261 24.33 3.22 10.73
CA VAL A 261 25.30 2.13 10.86
C VAL A 261 26.58 2.68 11.48
N THR A 262 26.99 2.14 12.63
CA THR A 262 28.20 2.57 13.34
C THR A 262 29.31 1.51 13.33
N GLY A 263 28.97 0.25 13.05
CA GLY A 263 29.94 -0.82 12.94
C GLY A 263 29.44 -1.97 12.08
N ILE A 264 30.38 -2.65 11.43
CA ILE A 264 30.14 -3.86 10.64
C ILE A 264 31.13 -4.92 11.12
N GLU A 265 30.60 -6.01 11.65
CA GLU A 265 31.40 -7.13 12.13
C GLU A 265 31.83 -8.04 10.98
N SER A 266 32.84 -8.88 11.22
CA SER A 266 33.38 -9.79 10.19
C SER A 266 32.39 -10.85 9.70
N ASP A 267 31.37 -11.16 10.49
CA ASP A 267 30.30 -12.10 10.16
C ASP A 267 29.13 -11.44 9.38
N GLY A 268 29.20 -10.13 9.15
CA GLY A 268 28.16 -9.34 8.49
C GLY A 268 27.11 -8.77 9.45
N SER A 269 27.25 -8.94 10.77
CA SER A 269 26.39 -8.26 11.74
C SER A 269 26.53 -6.74 11.64
N LEU A 270 25.41 -6.04 11.80
CA LEU A 270 25.34 -4.58 11.75
C LEU A 270 25.15 -4.00 13.14
N THR A 271 26.13 -3.23 13.63
CA THR A 271 25.92 -2.39 14.80
C THR A 271 25.34 -1.06 14.34
N VAL A 272 24.14 -0.75 14.83
CA VAL A 272 23.38 0.44 14.44
C VAL A 272 22.98 1.26 15.65
N SER A 273 22.97 2.59 15.52
CA SER A 273 22.57 3.51 16.58
C SER A 273 21.48 4.48 16.11
N SER A 274 20.66 4.95 17.04
CA SER A 274 19.68 5.99 16.78
C SER A 274 19.85 7.12 17.81
N ASP A 275 20.25 8.31 17.34
CA ASP A 275 20.54 9.46 18.20
C ASP A 275 19.29 10.02 18.91
N ARG A 276 18.11 9.82 18.31
CA ARG A 276 16.80 10.25 18.84
C ARG A 276 15.87 9.08 19.14
N GLY A 277 16.35 7.85 18.99
CA GLY A 277 15.56 6.63 19.10
C GLY A 277 16.02 5.74 20.24
N PRO A 278 15.88 4.41 20.11
CA PRO A 278 16.07 3.47 21.23
C PRO A 278 17.55 3.21 21.59
N GLY A 279 18.50 4.04 21.15
CA GLY A 279 19.93 3.83 21.40
C GLY A 279 20.57 2.89 20.38
N THR A 280 21.41 1.96 20.85
CA THR A 280 22.28 1.13 20.00
C THR A 280 21.88 -0.34 20.07
N VAL A 281 21.97 -1.05 18.94
CA VAL A 281 21.71 -2.49 18.85
C VAL A 281 22.59 -3.13 17.78
N THR A 282 23.00 -4.38 18.00
CA THR A 282 23.63 -5.21 16.97
C THR A 282 22.59 -6.11 16.33
N LEU A 283 22.39 -5.94 15.03
CA LEU A 283 21.49 -6.73 14.20
C LEU A 283 22.24 -7.93 13.63
N PRO A 284 21.78 -9.18 13.90
CA PRO A 284 22.37 -10.38 13.32
C PRO A 284 22.33 -10.36 11.78
N PRO A 285 23.27 -11.04 11.10
CA PRO A 285 23.39 -10.98 9.66
C PRO A 285 22.13 -11.48 8.94
N GLU A 286 21.44 -12.49 9.47
CA GLU A 286 20.19 -13.01 8.90
C GLU A 286 19.08 -11.95 8.96
N TYR A 287 18.97 -11.25 10.09
CA TYR A 287 17.98 -10.18 10.25
C TYR A 287 18.35 -8.97 9.38
N ALA A 288 19.62 -8.61 9.28
CA ALA A 288 20.10 -7.56 8.39
C ALA A 288 19.76 -7.87 6.92
N HIS A 289 20.10 -9.07 6.47
CA HIS A 289 19.88 -9.54 5.11
C HIS A 289 18.39 -9.64 4.73
N GLU A 290 17.49 -9.96 5.65
CA GLU A 290 16.06 -10.09 5.31
C GLU A 290 15.24 -8.83 5.60
N HIS A 291 15.63 -8.05 6.60
CA HIS A 291 14.73 -7.08 7.23
C HIS A 291 15.35 -5.69 7.43
N VAL A 292 16.55 -5.43 6.92
CA VAL A 292 17.13 -4.08 6.87
C VAL A 292 17.15 -3.60 5.43
N ARG A 293 16.85 -2.32 5.21
CA ARG A 293 16.94 -1.63 3.91
C ARG A 293 17.65 -0.30 4.11
N LEU A 294 18.17 0.31 3.04
CA LEU A 294 18.59 1.71 3.09
C LEU A 294 17.40 2.62 3.45
N GLY A 295 17.69 3.70 4.18
CA GLY A 295 16.69 4.54 4.84
C GLY A 295 16.75 6.03 4.50
N TYR A 296 17.38 6.43 3.39
CA TYR A 296 17.44 7.85 2.98
C TYR A 296 16.10 8.34 2.42
N ALA A 297 15.41 7.48 1.71
CA ALA A 297 14.07 7.67 1.18
C ALA A 297 13.15 6.54 1.64
N ALA A 298 11.85 6.81 1.66
CA ALA A 298 10.85 5.80 1.93
C ALA A 298 9.62 6.01 1.06
N THR A 299 8.73 5.02 1.04
CA THR A 299 7.42 5.23 0.42
C THR A 299 6.56 6.19 1.24
N GLU A 300 5.50 6.73 0.65
CA GLU A 300 4.53 7.58 1.34
C GLU A 300 4.04 6.96 2.68
N HIS A 301 3.81 5.64 2.68
CA HIS A 301 3.41 4.87 3.87
C HIS A 301 4.59 4.59 4.83
N GLY A 302 5.83 4.76 4.38
CA GLY A 302 7.06 4.63 5.16
C GLY A 302 7.36 5.87 5.99
N ASN A 303 7.08 7.06 5.45
CA ASN A 303 7.37 8.37 6.05
C ASN A 303 6.18 8.98 6.84
N GLN A 304 5.14 8.19 7.13
CA GLN A 304 4.01 8.67 7.90
C GLN A 304 4.41 8.92 9.37
N GLY A 305 4.12 10.13 9.85
CA GLY A 305 4.41 10.58 11.21
C GLY A 305 5.73 11.34 11.38
N ASP A 306 6.69 11.21 10.45
CA ASP A 306 7.96 11.94 10.56
C ASP A 306 7.81 13.38 10.03
N THR A 307 8.19 14.35 10.85
CA THR A 307 8.32 15.76 10.44
C THR A 307 9.79 16.10 10.34
N THR A 308 10.18 16.69 9.21
CA THR A 308 11.57 17.03 8.91
C THR A 308 11.71 18.51 8.57
N THR A 309 12.93 19.00 8.45
CA THR A 309 13.17 20.38 8.00
C THR A 309 12.66 20.54 6.56
N ILE A 310 13.02 19.60 5.69
CA ILE A 310 12.76 19.63 4.25
C ILE A 310 12.03 18.37 3.80
N GLY A 311 10.94 18.54 3.04
CA GLY A 311 10.21 17.47 2.38
C GLY A 311 10.50 17.46 0.88
N MET A 312 10.71 16.28 0.31
CA MET A 312 10.83 16.06 -1.13
C MET A 312 9.88 14.93 -1.51
N GLU A 313 8.87 15.25 -2.31
CA GLU A 313 7.94 14.26 -2.87
C GLU A 313 8.29 14.03 -4.33
N LEU A 314 8.70 12.81 -4.67
CA LEU A 314 8.80 12.37 -6.05
C LEU A 314 7.41 11.98 -6.56
N VAL A 315 6.88 12.80 -7.46
CA VAL A 315 5.56 12.62 -8.06
C VAL A 315 5.73 11.89 -9.39
N SER A 316 5.02 10.77 -9.54
CA SER A 316 4.86 10.07 -10.82
C SER A 316 3.38 9.75 -11.07
N GLU A 317 3.05 9.13 -12.19
CA GLU A 317 1.67 8.70 -12.47
C GLU A 317 1.12 7.69 -11.45
N ALA A 318 2.00 7.02 -10.69
CA ALA A 318 1.61 6.11 -9.62
C ALA A 318 1.23 6.84 -8.31
N THR A 319 1.54 8.13 -8.20
CA THR A 319 1.22 8.93 -7.03
C THR A 319 -0.29 9.13 -6.93
N THR A 320 -0.82 8.98 -5.72
CA THR A 320 -2.24 9.23 -5.42
C THR A 320 -2.41 10.61 -4.83
N ARG A 321 -3.62 11.18 -4.88
CA ARG A 321 -3.93 12.45 -4.20
C ARG A 321 -3.50 12.47 -2.73
N ARG A 322 -3.78 11.37 -2.01
CA ARG A 322 -3.44 11.23 -0.58
C ARG A 322 -1.93 11.10 -0.37
N GLY A 323 -1.26 10.39 -1.28
CA GLY A 323 0.19 10.29 -1.35
C GLY A 323 0.85 11.65 -1.50
N LEU A 324 0.44 12.40 -2.52
CA LEU A 324 0.89 13.76 -2.77
C LEU A 324 0.68 14.68 -1.56
N TYR A 325 -0.51 14.67 -0.95
CA TYR A 325 -0.75 15.45 0.28
C TYR A 325 0.17 15.04 1.43
N VAL A 326 0.41 13.75 1.63
CA VAL A 326 1.34 13.27 2.66
C VAL A 326 2.77 13.71 2.35
N GLY A 327 3.26 13.51 1.13
CA GLY A 327 4.59 13.89 0.67
C GLY A 327 4.87 15.39 0.76
N ALA A 328 3.94 16.20 0.24
CA ALA A 328 4.01 17.66 0.22
C ALA A 328 3.93 18.32 1.60
N THR A 329 3.81 17.53 2.68
CA THR A 329 3.62 18.01 4.04
C THR A 329 4.61 17.45 5.06
N ARG A 330 5.65 16.73 4.61
CA ARG A 330 6.67 16.15 5.51
C ARG A 330 7.65 17.19 6.06
N GLY A 331 7.95 18.24 5.28
CA GLY A 331 8.85 19.33 5.65
C GLY A 331 8.14 20.46 6.38
N ARG A 332 8.78 21.01 7.42
CA ARG A 332 8.29 22.20 8.14
C ARG A 332 8.64 23.51 7.44
N GLU A 333 9.84 23.59 6.86
CA GLU A 333 10.37 24.85 6.32
C GLU A 333 10.27 24.89 4.79
N HIS A 334 10.45 23.73 4.16
CA HIS A 334 10.52 23.65 2.71
C HIS A 334 10.00 22.30 2.20
N ASN A 335 8.97 22.29 1.35
CA ASN A 335 8.55 21.12 0.59
C ASN A 335 8.73 21.36 -0.91
N MET A 336 9.21 20.35 -1.62
CA MET A 336 9.35 20.34 -3.09
C MET A 336 8.56 19.17 -3.69
N LEU A 337 7.92 19.45 -4.82
CA LEU A 337 7.28 18.48 -5.69
C LEU A 337 8.22 18.23 -6.89
N LEU A 338 8.83 17.06 -6.92
CA LEU A 338 9.75 16.62 -7.97
C LEU A 338 8.94 15.74 -8.93
N VAL A 339 8.48 16.32 -10.03
CA VAL A 339 7.50 15.69 -10.91
C VAL A 339 8.21 15.04 -12.09
N VAL A 340 8.10 13.72 -12.17
CA VAL A 340 8.67 12.94 -13.27
C VAL A 340 7.90 13.26 -14.56
N THR A 341 8.63 13.81 -15.52
CA THR A 341 8.15 14.24 -16.83
C THR A 341 9.15 13.83 -17.91
N GLU A 342 8.74 13.84 -19.18
CA GLU A 342 9.64 13.58 -20.30
C GLU A 342 10.52 14.81 -20.59
N THR A 343 10.02 16.01 -20.29
CA THR A 343 10.74 17.28 -20.47
C THR A 343 10.79 18.08 -19.17
N PRO A 344 11.75 19.01 -18.99
CA PRO A 344 11.79 19.88 -17.81
C PRO A 344 10.74 21.02 -17.86
N ASP A 345 9.62 20.82 -18.56
CA ASP A 345 8.54 21.79 -18.68
C ASP A 345 7.60 21.74 -17.45
N ILE A 346 7.40 22.90 -16.83
CA ILE A 346 6.49 23.06 -15.69
C ILE A 346 5.03 22.85 -16.10
N ALA A 347 4.65 23.17 -17.35
CA ALA A 347 3.30 22.91 -17.83
C ALA A 347 3.01 21.40 -17.89
N GLU A 348 3.97 20.60 -18.36
CA GLU A 348 3.86 19.14 -18.34
C GLU A 348 3.76 18.60 -16.90
N ALA A 349 4.57 19.12 -15.98
CA ALA A 349 4.50 18.76 -14.56
C ALA A 349 3.14 19.12 -13.94
N ARG A 350 2.56 20.26 -14.30
CA ARG A 350 1.24 20.67 -13.86
C ARG A 350 0.17 19.68 -14.33
N ASP A 351 0.23 19.25 -15.59
CA ASP A 351 -0.70 18.25 -16.13
C ASP A 351 -0.61 16.91 -15.37
N VAL A 352 0.60 16.46 -15.01
CA VAL A 352 0.80 15.27 -14.17
C VAL A 352 0.19 15.47 -12.79
N LEU A 353 0.45 16.61 -12.15
CA LEU A 353 -0.05 16.93 -10.82
C LEU A 353 -1.58 17.00 -10.77
N GLU A 354 -2.23 17.58 -11.78
CA GLU A 354 -3.69 17.62 -11.88
C GLU A 354 -4.29 16.23 -12.07
N ARG A 355 -3.66 15.36 -12.86
CA ARG A 355 -4.05 13.93 -12.96
C ARG A 355 -3.91 13.20 -11.63
N VAL A 356 -2.80 13.39 -10.92
CA VAL A 356 -2.56 12.82 -9.58
C VAL A 356 -3.61 13.31 -8.58
N LEU A 357 -3.98 14.59 -8.64
CA LEU A 357 -5.00 15.17 -7.78
C LEU A 357 -6.39 14.59 -8.05
N ALA A 358 -6.70 14.28 -9.31
CA ALA A 358 -7.92 13.58 -9.71
C ALA A 358 -7.90 12.08 -9.32
N ASN A 359 -6.72 11.49 -9.15
CA ASN A 359 -6.53 10.10 -8.76
C ASN A 359 -6.69 9.89 -7.24
N ASP A 360 -7.95 10.00 -6.77
CA ASP A 360 -8.35 9.53 -5.45
C ASP A 360 -9.08 8.19 -5.62
N HIS A 361 -8.37 7.08 -5.36
CA HIS A 361 -8.97 5.78 -5.16
C HIS A 361 -9.11 5.51 -3.65
N PRO A 362 -10.08 6.14 -2.94
CA PRO A 362 -10.33 5.76 -1.56
C PRO A 362 -10.86 4.32 -1.54
N ASN A 363 -10.38 3.52 -0.59
CA ASN A 363 -11.09 2.31 -0.20
C ASN A 363 -12.41 2.76 0.41
N LEU A 364 -13.48 2.82 -0.39
CA LEU A 364 -14.81 3.15 0.10
C LEU A 364 -15.39 1.93 0.84
N PRO A 365 -15.86 2.07 2.09
CA PRO A 365 -16.59 1.01 2.74
C PRO A 365 -17.87 0.68 1.96
N ALA A 366 -18.33 -0.58 2.03
CA ALA A 366 -19.54 -1.01 1.34
C ALA A 366 -20.77 -0.16 1.69
N VAL A 367 -20.83 0.36 2.93
CA VAL A 367 -21.91 1.26 3.38
C VAL A 367 -21.85 2.61 2.66
N ALA A 368 -20.65 3.17 2.48
CA ALA A 368 -20.43 4.42 1.76
C ALA A 368 -20.81 4.26 0.28
N GLN A 369 -20.34 3.17 -0.34
CA GLN A 369 -20.64 2.83 -1.73
C GLN A 369 -22.13 2.62 -1.95
N ARG A 370 -22.81 1.90 -1.05
CA ARG A 370 -24.27 1.73 -1.11
C ARG A 370 -25.01 3.06 -1.02
N ARG A 371 -24.58 3.97 -0.15
CA ARG A 371 -25.17 5.33 -0.05
C ARG A 371 -24.94 6.15 -1.31
N HIS A 372 -23.74 6.09 -1.88
CA HIS A 372 -23.41 6.78 -3.13
C HIS A 372 -24.31 6.30 -4.27
N LEU A 373 -24.42 4.98 -4.45
CA LEU A 373 -25.28 4.36 -5.45
C LEU A 373 -26.77 4.68 -5.21
N ALA A 374 -27.23 4.67 -3.95
CA ALA A 374 -28.60 5.01 -3.60
C ALA A 374 -28.94 6.49 -3.91
N ARG A 375 -27.99 7.42 -3.71
CA ARG A 375 -28.18 8.84 -4.09
C ARG A 375 -28.26 9.01 -5.61
N GLN A 376 -27.42 8.30 -6.36
CA GLN A 376 -27.47 8.32 -7.82
C GLN A 376 -28.79 7.73 -8.34
N ALA A 377 -29.28 6.66 -7.72
CA ALA A 377 -30.59 6.09 -8.05
C ALA A 377 -31.75 7.03 -7.66
N GLY A 378 -31.67 7.71 -6.51
CA GLY A 378 -32.70 8.62 -6.02
C GLY A 378 -32.78 9.96 -6.77
N GLN A 379 -31.67 10.45 -7.34
CA GLN A 379 -31.66 11.64 -8.20
C GLN A 379 -32.33 11.40 -9.57
N GLY A 380 -32.63 10.14 -9.92
CA GLY A 380 -33.44 9.78 -11.09
C GLY A 380 -34.96 9.81 -10.85
N VAL A 381 -35.43 10.03 -9.62
CA VAL A 381 -36.86 9.89 -9.27
C VAL A 381 -37.32 11.00 -8.32
N HIS A 382 -37.47 12.22 -8.83
CA HIS A 382 -38.34 13.23 -8.23
C HIS A 382 -38.99 14.08 -9.33
N ARG A 383 -40.13 13.60 -9.84
CA ARG A 383 -41.19 14.46 -10.38
C ARG A 383 -42.37 14.35 -9.41
N GLU A 384 -42.62 15.40 -8.64
CA GLU A 384 -43.86 15.51 -7.88
C GLU A 384 -45.07 15.63 -8.83
N PRO A 385 -46.25 15.09 -8.45
CA PRO A 385 -47.44 15.16 -9.29
C PRO A 385 -48.16 16.50 -9.09
N SER A 386 -47.87 17.48 -9.95
CA SER A 386 -48.74 18.65 -10.10
C SER A 386 -49.98 18.27 -10.90
N ARG A 387 -51.14 18.25 -10.26
CA ARG A 387 -52.44 18.24 -10.93
C ARG A 387 -52.68 19.62 -11.54
N GLU A 388 -52.65 19.72 -12.86
CA GLU A 388 -53.67 20.43 -13.64
C GLU A 388 -53.52 20.16 -15.14
N SER A 389 -54.59 19.58 -15.70
CA SER A 389 -55.14 19.84 -17.03
C SER A 389 -54.27 19.58 -18.27
N ALA A 390 -54.58 18.44 -18.89
CA ALA A 390 -54.07 18.00 -20.18
C ALA A 390 -54.48 18.92 -21.35
N ARG A 391 -53.50 19.22 -22.22
CA ARG A 391 -53.47 19.01 -23.68
C ARG A 391 -52.75 20.15 -24.39
N ASP A 392 -51.43 19.99 -24.56
CA ASP A 392 -50.77 19.86 -25.86
C ASP A 392 -49.27 19.65 -25.58
N VAL A 393 -48.75 18.48 -25.96
CA VAL A 393 -47.34 18.12 -25.80
C VAL A 393 -46.64 18.40 -27.12
N PRO A 394 -45.70 19.37 -27.21
CA PRO A 394 -44.65 19.31 -28.21
C PRO A 394 -43.69 18.20 -27.80
N ALA A 395 -43.35 17.33 -28.75
CA ALA A 395 -42.43 16.21 -28.57
C ALA A 395 -41.10 16.68 -27.93
N THR A 396 -40.75 16.06 -26.80
CA THR A 396 -39.42 16.17 -26.18
C THR A 396 -38.37 15.56 -27.12
N PRO A 397 -37.21 16.19 -27.34
CA PRO A 397 -36.19 15.65 -28.23
C PRO A 397 -35.63 14.35 -27.65
N SER A 398 -35.73 13.27 -28.41
CA SER A 398 -34.89 12.09 -28.23
C SER A 398 -33.44 12.53 -28.39
N ILE A 399 -32.63 12.43 -27.33
CA ILE A 399 -31.18 12.51 -27.47
C ILE A 399 -30.73 11.19 -28.09
N THR A 400 -30.85 11.09 -29.41
CA THR A 400 -30.02 10.19 -30.18
C THR A 400 -28.57 10.67 -30.03
N PRO A 401 -27.60 9.82 -29.65
CA PRO A 401 -26.20 10.22 -29.70
C PRO A 401 -25.91 10.72 -31.12
N GLU A 402 -25.21 11.85 -31.23
CA GLU A 402 -24.69 12.34 -32.49
C GLU A 402 -24.00 11.17 -33.22
N PRO A 403 -24.36 10.84 -34.47
CA PRO A 403 -23.78 9.73 -35.23
C PRO A 403 -22.23 9.72 -35.20
N ASP A 404 -21.64 10.90 -35.03
CA ASP A 404 -20.20 11.11 -34.95
C ASP A 404 -19.54 10.53 -33.68
N GLU A 405 -20.15 10.59 -32.49
CA GLU A 405 -19.50 10.07 -31.25
C GLU A 405 -19.42 8.54 -31.28
N VAL A 406 -20.50 7.86 -31.69
CA VAL A 406 -20.53 6.39 -31.82
C VAL A 406 -19.58 5.93 -32.93
N ALA A 407 -19.53 6.65 -34.06
CA ALA A 407 -18.60 6.35 -35.14
C ALA A 407 -17.13 6.50 -34.71
N VAL A 408 -16.79 7.55 -33.94
CA VAL A 408 -15.44 7.76 -33.40
C VAL A 408 -15.07 6.66 -32.40
N LEU A 409 -15.98 6.29 -31.49
CA LEU A 409 -15.73 5.22 -30.51
C LEU A 409 -15.56 3.85 -31.16
N ARG A 410 -16.33 3.55 -32.23
CA ARG A 410 -16.14 2.32 -33.00
C ARG A 410 -14.79 2.25 -33.71
N ARG A 411 -14.29 3.37 -34.26
CA ARG A 411 -12.92 3.42 -34.82
C ARG A 411 -11.86 3.19 -33.76
N ARG A 412 -11.98 3.88 -32.61
CA ARG A 412 -11.07 3.69 -31.47
C ARG A 412 -11.10 2.26 -30.93
N LEU A 413 -12.25 1.59 -30.98
CA LEU A 413 -12.38 0.20 -30.57
C LEU A 413 -11.59 -0.70 -31.51
N ALA A 414 -11.75 -0.55 -32.82
CA ALA A 414 -10.99 -1.29 -33.82
C ALA A 414 -9.47 -1.06 -33.68
N ASP A 415 -9.04 0.19 -33.44
CA ASP A 415 -7.62 0.52 -33.21
C ASP A 415 -7.09 -0.12 -31.91
N ALA A 416 -7.91 -0.21 -30.87
CA ALA A 416 -7.54 -0.86 -29.60
C ALA A 416 -7.47 -2.39 -29.74
N GLU A 417 -8.41 -3.01 -30.46
CA GLU A 417 -8.40 -4.44 -30.79
C GLU A 417 -7.14 -4.80 -31.59
N GLN A 418 -6.82 -4.01 -32.62
CA GLN A 418 -5.61 -4.21 -33.42
C GLN A 418 -4.33 -4.08 -32.57
N ARG A 419 -4.23 -3.07 -31.70
CA ARG A 419 -3.08 -2.90 -30.79
C ARG A 419 -2.93 -4.07 -29.83
N ARG A 420 -4.04 -4.57 -29.28
CA ARG A 420 -4.07 -5.75 -28.39
C ARG A 420 -3.63 -7.00 -29.13
N ASP A 421 -4.07 -7.22 -30.36
CA ASP A 421 -3.66 -8.38 -31.16
C ASP A 421 -2.19 -8.35 -31.56
N VAL A 422 -1.65 -7.16 -31.88
CA VAL A 422 -0.21 -6.98 -32.13
C VAL A 422 0.60 -7.28 -30.87
N ALA A 423 0.19 -6.74 -29.72
CA ALA A 423 0.85 -6.99 -28.44
C ALA A 423 0.78 -8.48 -28.03
N ALA A 424 -0.37 -9.13 -28.26
CA ALA A 424 -0.54 -10.56 -27.98
C ALA A 424 0.38 -11.41 -28.86
N LYS A 425 0.47 -11.12 -30.17
CA LYS A 425 1.40 -11.79 -31.09
C LYS A 425 2.87 -11.58 -30.70
N ALA A 426 3.23 -10.38 -30.24
CA ALA A 426 4.57 -10.07 -29.78
C ALA A 426 4.93 -10.80 -28.47
N HIS A 427 3.96 -11.00 -27.57
CA HIS A 427 4.19 -11.67 -26.30
C HIS A 427 4.15 -13.21 -26.39
N GLU A 428 3.47 -13.76 -27.40
CA GLU A 428 3.24 -15.20 -27.55
C GLU A 428 4.50 -16.09 -27.48
N PRO A 429 5.63 -15.76 -28.13
CA PRO A 429 6.85 -16.56 -28.02
C PRO A 429 7.39 -16.65 -26.58
N HIS A 430 7.27 -15.56 -25.81
CA HIS A 430 7.71 -15.53 -24.41
C HIS A 430 6.78 -16.34 -23.50
N ARG A 431 5.46 -16.28 -23.77
CA ARG A 431 4.47 -17.11 -23.06
C ARG A 431 4.77 -18.60 -23.24
N LEU A 432 5.09 -19.03 -24.46
CA LEU A 432 5.48 -20.40 -24.76
C LEU A 432 6.81 -20.79 -24.10
N ALA A 433 7.81 -19.88 -24.10
CA ALA A 433 9.09 -20.12 -23.45
C ALA A 433 8.97 -20.29 -21.93
N VAL A 434 8.15 -19.46 -21.28
CA VAL A 434 7.86 -19.59 -19.84
C VAL A 434 7.14 -20.90 -19.56
N ALA A 435 6.13 -21.27 -20.35
CA ALA A 435 5.41 -22.54 -20.17
C ALA A 435 6.33 -23.76 -20.33
N ALA A 436 7.24 -23.73 -21.30
CA ALA A 436 8.24 -24.79 -21.50
C ALA A 436 9.22 -24.88 -20.31
N ALA A 437 9.71 -23.75 -19.80
CA ALA A 437 10.59 -23.71 -18.63
C ALA A 437 9.90 -24.17 -17.34
N GLU A 438 8.60 -23.86 -17.17
CA GLU A 438 7.80 -24.35 -16.04
C GLU A 438 7.62 -25.87 -16.09
N ALA A 439 7.37 -26.44 -17.28
CA ALA A 439 7.29 -27.89 -17.47
C ALA A 439 8.64 -28.59 -17.19
N GLN A 440 9.76 -27.99 -17.60
CA GLN A 440 11.10 -28.48 -17.26
C GLN A 440 11.35 -28.44 -15.75
N LEU A 441 10.95 -27.35 -15.07
CA LEU A 441 11.14 -27.21 -13.63
C LEU A 441 10.33 -28.26 -12.86
N GLN A 442 9.12 -28.56 -13.33
CA GLN A 442 8.28 -29.60 -12.73
C GLN A 442 8.93 -30.98 -12.86
N THR A 443 9.42 -31.31 -14.07
CA THR A 443 10.16 -32.55 -14.32
C THR A 443 11.40 -32.68 -13.43
N ALA A 444 12.18 -31.60 -13.29
CA ALA A 444 13.39 -31.58 -12.45
C ALA A 444 13.06 -31.75 -10.96
N LYS A 445 11.96 -31.14 -10.47
CA LYS A 445 11.49 -31.31 -9.09
C LYS A 445 11.06 -32.75 -8.81
N GLU A 446 10.36 -33.38 -9.75
CA GLU A 446 9.96 -34.79 -9.64
C GLU A 446 11.18 -35.71 -9.59
N ALA A 447 12.20 -35.47 -10.42
CA ALA A 447 13.46 -36.19 -10.40
C ALA A 447 14.21 -36.01 -9.05
N MET A 448 14.26 -34.78 -8.53
CA MET A 448 14.85 -34.48 -7.22
C MET A 448 14.10 -35.18 -6.08
N TRP A 449 12.76 -35.19 -6.10
CA TRP A 449 11.96 -35.91 -5.11
C TRP A 449 12.17 -37.41 -5.17
N SER A 450 12.27 -37.99 -6.37
CA SER A 450 12.60 -39.40 -6.58
C SER A 450 14.00 -39.73 -6.05
N ALA A 451 15.01 -38.89 -6.37
CA ALA A 451 16.37 -39.04 -5.85
C ALA A 451 16.43 -38.95 -4.31
N ASN A 452 15.66 -38.04 -3.71
CA ASN A 452 15.56 -37.91 -2.25
C ASN A 452 14.92 -39.14 -1.60
N HIS A 453 13.85 -39.69 -2.19
CA HIS A 453 13.22 -40.92 -1.72
C HIS A 453 14.20 -42.10 -1.79
N CYS A 454 14.91 -42.27 -2.90
CA CYS A 454 15.94 -43.30 -3.05
C CYS A 454 17.08 -43.15 -2.03
N ARG A 455 17.51 -41.91 -1.76
CA ARG A 455 18.53 -41.59 -0.74
C ARG A 455 18.06 -41.97 0.66
N SER A 456 16.82 -41.64 1.02
CA SER A 456 16.22 -41.97 2.32
C SER A 456 16.04 -43.47 2.50
N ALA A 457 15.52 -44.17 1.49
CA ALA A 457 15.36 -45.63 1.51
C ALA A 457 16.70 -46.39 1.52
N GLY A 458 17.75 -45.81 0.94
CA GLY A 458 19.10 -46.39 0.88
C GLY A 458 20.00 -46.15 2.09
N ALA A 459 19.50 -45.53 3.16
CA ALA A 459 20.29 -45.11 4.32
C ALA A 459 20.98 -46.29 5.07
N SER A 460 20.40 -47.49 5.01
CA SER A 460 20.93 -48.73 5.58
C SER A 460 21.90 -49.51 4.66
N GLY A 461 22.17 -48.99 3.45
CA GLY A 461 23.03 -49.65 2.45
C GLY A 461 24.55 -49.49 2.69
N SER A 462 25.34 -50.15 1.83
CA SER A 462 26.81 -50.06 1.88
C SER A 462 27.32 -48.61 1.71
N PRO A 463 28.52 -48.27 2.23
CA PRO A 463 29.09 -46.92 2.10
C PRO A 463 29.16 -46.41 0.65
N LEU A 464 29.45 -47.31 -0.30
CA LEU A 464 29.48 -46.99 -1.74
C LEU A 464 28.08 -46.65 -2.28
N LYS A 465 27.05 -47.40 -1.89
CA LYS A 465 25.65 -47.14 -2.28
C LYS A 465 25.17 -45.78 -1.76
N ARG A 466 25.49 -45.43 -0.51
CA ARG A 466 25.16 -44.12 0.08
C ARG A 466 25.84 -42.95 -0.64
N ARG A 467 27.12 -43.10 -0.99
CA ARG A 467 27.86 -42.08 -1.74
C ARG A 467 27.26 -41.84 -3.13
N ARG A 468 26.87 -42.90 -3.83
CA ARG A 468 26.20 -42.80 -5.14
C ARG A 468 24.85 -42.08 -5.03
N LEU A 469 23.98 -42.50 -4.11
CA LEU A 469 22.66 -41.88 -3.91
C LEU A 469 22.74 -40.41 -3.50
N ARG A 470 23.76 -40.03 -2.72
CA ARG A 470 24.02 -38.62 -2.40
C ARG A 470 24.43 -37.82 -3.63
N ARG A 471 25.33 -38.36 -4.47
CA ARG A 471 25.73 -37.71 -5.73
C ARG A 471 24.54 -37.54 -6.67
N ASP A 472 23.67 -38.54 -6.79
CA ASP A 472 22.49 -38.48 -7.64
C ASP A 472 21.49 -37.40 -7.15
N PHE A 473 21.30 -37.28 -5.83
CA PHE A 473 20.50 -36.20 -5.24
C PHE A 473 21.14 -34.81 -5.43
N ASP A 474 22.44 -34.68 -5.19
CA ASP A 474 23.16 -33.42 -5.34
C ASP A 474 23.11 -32.96 -6.83
N ALA A 475 23.23 -33.89 -7.78
CA ALA A 475 23.07 -33.61 -9.22
C ALA A 475 21.65 -33.14 -9.56
N ALA A 476 20.61 -33.76 -9.00
CA ALA A 476 19.23 -33.33 -9.21
C ALA A 476 18.94 -31.94 -8.63
N CYS A 477 19.55 -31.59 -7.49
CA CYS A 477 19.46 -30.24 -6.91
C CYS A 477 20.11 -29.17 -7.80
N VAL A 478 21.26 -29.50 -8.41
CA VAL A 478 21.93 -28.62 -9.38
C VAL A 478 21.05 -28.41 -10.63
N ASP A 479 20.41 -29.47 -11.11
CA ASP A 479 19.50 -29.40 -12.27
C ASP A 479 18.28 -28.51 -11.99
N VAL A 480 17.61 -28.68 -10.83
CA VAL A 480 16.52 -27.79 -10.38
C VAL A 480 16.98 -26.33 -10.33
N SER A 481 18.20 -26.08 -9.83
CA SER A 481 18.75 -24.73 -9.73
C SER A 481 19.00 -24.12 -11.11
N ALA A 482 19.55 -24.89 -12.05
CA ALA A 482 19.79 -24.45 -13.42
C ALA A 482 18.48 -24.14 -14.17
N VAL A 483 17.48 -25.02 -14.06
CA VAL A 483 16.17 -24.81 -14.69
C VAL A 483 15.41 -23.63 -14.07
N SER A 484 15.54 -23.41 -12.76
CA SER A 484 14.98 -22.23 -12.08
C SER A 484 15.60 -20.91 -12.58
N ALA A 485 16.91 -20.89 -12.82
CA ALA A 485 17.60 -19.75 -13.42
C ALA A 485 17.13 -19.49 -14.87
N HIS A 486 16.90 -20.55 -15.65
CA HIS A 486 16.34 -20.45 -17.00
C HIS A 486 14.91 -19.89 -16.98
N LEU A 487 14.05 -20.35 -16.08
CA LEU A 487 12.69 -19.80 -15.90
C LEU A 487 12.71 -18.30 -15.54
N THR A 488 13.64 -17.91 -14.67
CA THR A 488 13.83 -16.49 -14.29
C THR A 488 14.21 -15.64 -15.51
N THR A 489 15.12 -16.15 -16.35
CA THR A 489 15.54 -15.48 -17.58
C THR A 489 14.40 -15.41 -18.61
N ALA A 490 13.65 -16.50 -18.80
CA ALA A 490 12.50 -16.56 -19.69
C ALA A 490 11.40 -15.54 -19.29
N ARG A 491 11.18 -15.36 -17.98
CA ARG A 491 10.25 -14.34 -17.47
C ARG A 491 10.78 -12.92 -17.70
N ALA A 492 12.05 -12.67 -17.42
CA ALA A 492 12.65 -11.34 -17.58
C ALA A 492 12.64 -10.85 -19.04
N THR A 493 12.91 -11.74 -19.99
CA THR A 493 12.91 -11.41 -21.43
C THR A 493 11.51 -11.08 -21.96
N GLY A 494 10.46 -11.63 -21.34
CA GLY A 494 9.06 -11.36 -21.71
C GLY A 494 8.41 -10.18 -21.00
N THR A 495 9.07 -9.56 -20.01
CA THR A 495 8.47 -8.47 -19.20
C THR A 495 8.02 -7.28 -20.06
N PRO A 496 8.83 -6.73 -20.98
CA PRO A 496 8.41 -5.55 -21.76
C PRO A 496 7.20 -5.83 -22.65
N THR A 497 7.18 -6.97 -23.35
CA THR A 497 6.05 -7.35 -24.22
C THR A 497 4.79 -7.66 -23.43
N ARG A 498 4.93 -8.19 -22.20
CA ARG A 498 3.82 -8.41 -21.28
C ARG A 498 3.20 -7.10 -20.81
N GLU A 499 4.02 -6.12 -20.47
CA GLU A 499 3.55 -4.79 -20.05
C GLU A 499 2.78 -4.09 -21.19
N PHE A 500 3.29 -4.17 -22.42
CA PHE A 500 2.58 -3.69 -23.61
C PHE A 500 1.23 -4.39 -23.81
N LEU A 501 1.16 -5.72 -23.64
CA LEU A 501 -0.09 -6.47 -23.74
C LEU A 501 -1.10 -6.05 -22.67
N VAL A 502 -0.67 -5.93 -21.41
CA VAL A 502 -1.52 -5.49 -20.30
C VAL A 502 -2.05 -4.08 -20.54
N GLN A 503 -1.23 -3.17 -21.07
CA GLN A 503 -1.68 -1.83 -21.41
C GLN A 503 -2.70 -1.83 -22.56
N ALA A 504 -2.46 -2.62 -23.61
CA ALA A 504 -3.40 -2.74 -24.73
C ALA A 504 -4.76 -3.34 -24.31
N GLU A 505 -4.77 -4.30 -23.37
CA GLU A 505 -6.00 -4.85 -22.80
C GLU A 505 -6.77 -3.82 -21.96
N ARG A 506 -6.06 -2.95 -21.22
CA ARG A 506 -6.68 -1.85 -20.47
C ARG A 506 -7.31 -0.81 -21.40
N ASP A 507 -6.60 -0.42 -22.45
CA ASP A 507 -7.11 0.51 -23.47
C ASP A 507 -8.38 -0.05 -24.13
N LEU A 508 -8.37 -1.33 -24.51
CA LEU A 508 -9.52 -2.02 -25.09
C LEU A 508 -10.72 -2.06 -24.13
N ALA A 509 -10.48 -2.37 -22.84
CA ALA A 509 -11.52 -2.39 -21.82
C ALA A 509 -12.13 -0.99 -21.61
N ALA A 510 -11.31 0.07 -21.60
CA ALA A 510 -11.76 1.44 -21.44
C ALA A 510 -12.64 1.91 -22.60
N VAL A 511 -12.24 1.63 -23.85
CA VAL A 511 -13.02 1.99 -25.04
C VAL A 511 -14.32 1.20 -25.12
N THR A 512 -14.28 -0.10 -24.83
CA THR A 512 -15.49 -0.96 -24.76
C THR A 512 -16.48 -0.40 -23.72
N GLN A 513 -16.01 -0.10 -22.51
CA GLN A 513 -16.87 0.43 -21.45
C GLN A 513 -17.48 1.79 -21.82
N ARG A 514 -16.75 2.66 -22.52
CA ARG A 514 -17.26 3.95 -22.99
C ARG A 514 -18.32 3.77 -24.07
N LEU A 515 -18.07 2.92 -25.07
CA LEU A 515 -19.02 2.63 -26.14
C LEU A 515 -20.33 2.06 -25.57
N ASP A 516 -20.22 1.12 -24.63
CA ASP A 516 -21.35 0.52 -23.92
C ASP A 516 -22.22 1.54 -23.16
N ARG A 517 -21.59 2.54 -22.53
CA ARG A 517 -22.32 3.61 -21.84
C ARG A 517 -23.07 4.50 -22.83
N VAL A 518 -22.44 4.85 -23.96
CA VAL A 518 -23.05 5.69 -25.00
C VAL A 518 -24.22 4.96 -25.68
N ILE A 519 -24.07 3.67 -25.99
CA ILE A 519 -25.15 2.86 -26.59
C ILE A 519 -26.31 2.68 -25.59
N ARG A 520 -26.03 2.42 -24.31
CA ARG A 520 -27.08 2.32 -23.28
C ARG A 520 -27.83 3.64 -23.06
N ALA A 521 -27.14 4.78 -23.14
CA ALA A 521 -27.79 6.09 -23.07
C ALA A 521 -28.69 6.37 -24.29
N ALA A 522 -28.42 5.73 -25.42
CA ALA A 522 -29.14 5.91 -26.69
C ALA A 522 -30.35 5.00 -26.89
N THR A 523 -30.45 3.91 -26.12
CA THR A 523 -31.51 2.89 -26.30
C THR A 523 -32.47 2.99 -25.13
N PRO A 524 -33.69 3.57 -25.30
CA PRO A 524 -34.68 3.51 -24.25
C PRO A 524 -35.14 2.06 -24.09
N THR A 525 -34.90 1.48 -22.92
CA THR A 525 -35.46 0.18 -22.55
C THR A 525 -36.98 0.33 -22.47
N VAL A 526 -37.70 -0.18 -23.47
CA VAL A 526 -39.14 -0.41 -23.37
C VAL A 526 -39.31 -1.75 -22.67
N GLU A 527 -39.54 -1.73 -21.36
CA GLU A 527 -40.11 -2.89 -20.67
C GLU A 527 -41.59 -2.99 -21.10
N PHE A 528 -41.89 -3.99 -21.93
CA PHE A 528 -43.26 -4.42 -22.16
C PHE A 528 -43.71 -5.20 -20.92
N ASP A 529 -44.51 -4.54 -20.08
CA ASP A 529 -45.36 -5.20 -19.09
C ASP A 529 -46.54 -5.85 -19.83
N THR A 530 -46.32 -7.05 -20.40
CA THR A 530 -47.44 -7.89 -20.84
C THR A 530 -47.96 -8.65 -19.63
N GLY A 531 -48.89 -8.02 -18.91
CA GLY A 531 -49.80 -8.70 -18.02
C GLY A 531 -50.62 -9.74 -18.79
N VAL A 532 -50.18 -10.99 -18.75
CA VAL A 532 -51.02 -12.15 -19.02
C VAL A 532 -50.98 -13.01 -17.76
N GLN A 533 -52.08 -12.99 -17.01
CA GLN A 533 -52.36 -14.03 -16.04
C GLN A 533 -52.56 -15.34 -16.81
N VAL A 534 -51.70 -16.32 -16.57
CA VAL A 534 -52.00 -17.73 -16.88
C VAL A 534 -51.82 -18.52 -15.60
N GLU A 535 -52.90 -19.17 -15.20
CA GLU A 535 -53.05 -20.07 -14.06
C GLU A 535 -51.99 -21.19 -14.10
N THR A 536 -51.33 -21.44 -12.96
CA THR A 536 -50.54 -22.66 -12.74
C THR A 536 -51.43 -23.74 -12.12
N PRO A 537 -51.61 -24.92 -12.74
CA PRO A 537 -52.17 -26.07 -12.05
C PRO A 537 -51.08 -26.87 -11.32
N HIS A 538 -51.40 -27.28 -10.10
CA HIS A 538 -50.70 -28.31 -9.33
C HIS A 538 -50.70 -29.67 -10.05
N ALA A 539 -49.57 -30.38 -10.02
CA ALA A 539 -49.51 -31.84 -9.82
C ALA A 539 -48.06 -32.35 -9.61
N ASN A 540 -47.94 -33.23 -8.61
CA ASN A 540 -46.79 -34.07 -8.25
C ASN A 540 -46.22 -34.91 -9.41
N LEU A 541 -44.97 -35.35 -9.30
CA LEU A 541 -44.64 -36.79 -9.21
C LEU A 541 -43.15 -37.03 -8.92
N ASP A 542 -42.96 -37.98 -8.01
CA ASP A 542 -41.73 -38.63 -7.62
C ASP A 542 -41.10 -39.49 -8.74
N ASP A 543 -39.80 -39.73 -8.53
CA ASP A 543 -39.08 -41.00 -8.71
C ASP A 543 -38.45 -41.39 -10.07
N VAL A 544 -37.46 -42.27 -9.91
CA VAL A 544 -36.59 -43.00 -10.85
C VAL A 544 -35.28 -42.28 -11.21
N GLY A 545 -34.09 -42.75 -10.83
CA GLY A 545 -33.73 -43.98 -10.13
C GLY A 545 -32.21 -44.09 -10.00
N ALA A 546 -31.77 -44.57 -8.85
CA ALA A 546 -30.38 -44.91 -8.56
C ALA A 546 -29.92 -46.13 -9.37
N THR A 547 -28.65 -46.16 -9.76
CA THR A 547 -27.90 -47.43 -9.85
C THR A 547 -26.52 -47.26 -9.22
N ARG A 548 -26.37 -47.86 -8.03
CA ARG A 548 -25.10 -48.17 -7.35
C ARG A 548 -24.48 -49.41 -7.98
N THR A 549 -23.14 -49.48 -8.02
CA THR A 549 -22.23 -50.56 -7.52
C THR A 549 -20.90 -50.46 -8.29
N ARG A 550 -19.68 -50.66 -7.75
CA ARG A 550 -19.13 -51.40 -6.60
C ARG A 550 -17.73 -50.82 -6.28
N SER A 551 -17.43 -50.48 -5.02
CA SER A 551 -16.48 -51.15 -4.10
C SER A 551 -15.05 -51.45 -4.62
N GLN A 552 -14.05 -50.84 -3.99
CA GLN A 552 -13.15 -51.54 -3.06
C GLN A 552 -12.26 -50.52 -2.35
N GLY A 553 -12.39 -50.44 -1.02
CA GLY A 553 -11.35 -49.90 -0.15
C GLY A 553 -10.43 -51.04 0.30
N ILE A 554 -9.16 -50.73 0.49
CA ILE A 554 -8.30 -51.46 1.42
C ILE A 554 -7.53 -50.42 2.24
N ASP A 555 -7.62 -50.67 3.53
CA ASP A 555 -7.04 -50.02 4.70
C ASP A 555 -5.52 -50.27 4.81
N LEU A 556 -4.83 -49.44 5.60
CA LEU A 556 -3.75 -49.77 6.55
C LEU A 556 -2.75 -48.62 6.70
N GLY A 557 -2.64 -48.15 7.93
CA GLY A 557 -1.80 -47.02 8.32
C GLY A 557 -0.32 -47.31 8.52
N LEU A 558 0.41 -46.20 8.59
CA LEU A 558 1.48 -45.87 9.55
C LEU A 558 1.82 -44.39 9.39
#